data_AF-A0A822BUV3-F1
#
_entry.id   AF-A0A822BUV3-F1
#
_cell.length_a   1.000
_cell.length_b   1.000
_cell.length_c   1.000
_cell.angle_alpha   90.00
_cell.angle_beta   90.00
_cell.angle_gamma   90.00
#
_symmetry.space_group_name_H-M   'P 1'
#
loop_
_entity.id
_entity.type
_entity.pdbx_description
1 polymer ?
#
loop_
_entity_poly.entity_id
_entity_poly.type
_entity_poly.pdbx_seq_one_letter_code
_entity_poly.pdbx_strand_id
1 'polypeptide(L)'
;MCRDRGIEVCYVPDYGTNTVADHAVALLFAAQRRLLTFHNSIVEKHQWNNKVAGKLQELNTMTLGIIGCGRIGTCFADKMRPFVKQILTHNSKTPTTNTLKEIFEKCDIISLHIPMSTMNHHLISSDSIAQMQRRPILINVSRGGLIDTKALVQALKNGQI
;
A
#
# COMPACT_ATOMS: atom_id res chain seq x y z
N MET A 1 -12.76 -8.51 27.48
CA MET A 1 -14.13 -9.04 27.25
C MET A 1 -14.19 -10.57 27.11
N CYS A 2 -13.38 -11.24 26.27
CA CYS A 2 -13.33 -12.72 26.21
C CYS A 2 -12.44 -13.34 27.29
N ARG A 3 -11.24 -12.77 27.51
CA ARG A 3 -10.28 -13.24 28.53
C ARG A 3 -10.87 -13.20 29.94
N ASP A 4 -11.59 -12.12 30.26
CA ASP A 4 -12.27 -11.92 31.56
C ASP A 4 -13.42 -12.92 31.79
N ARG A 5 -13.85 -13.62 30.73
CA ARG A 5 -14.91 -14.65 30.76
C ARG A 5 -14.36 -16.07 30.60
N GLY A 6 -13.03 -16.25 30.58
CA GLY A 6 -12.41 -17.56 30.38
C GLY A 6 -12.63 -18.16 28.99
N ILE A 7 -12.94 -17.34 27.98
CA ILE A 7 -13.18 -17.80 26.60
C ILE A 7 -11.89 -17.68 25.79
N GLU A 8 -11.39 -18.81 25.29
CA GLU A 8 -10.22 -18.86 24.41
C GLU A 8 -10.53 -18.35 23.00
N VAL A 9 -9.54 -17.71 22.36
CA VAL A 9 -9.65 -17.18 21.00
C VAL A 9 -8.48 -17.72 20.18
N CYS A 10 -8.79 -18.35 19.05
CA CYS A 10 -7.81 -18.90 18.12
C CYS A 10 -7.98 -18.28 16.73
N TYR A 11 -6.90 -18.28 15.94
CA TYR A 11 -6.92 -17.87 14.53
C TYR A 11 -5.89 -18.68 13.74
N VAL A 12 -5.98 -18.67 12.41
CA VAL A 12 -5.04 -19.36 11.52
C VAL A 12 -4.05 -18.34 10.93
N PRO A 13 -2.82 -18.23 11.47
CA PRO A 13 -1.90 -17.14 11.11
C PRO A 13 -1.36 -17.20 9.68
N ASP A 14 -1.30 -18.38 9.07
CA ASP A 14 -0.49 -18.62 7.86
C ASP A 14 -1.30 -18.83 6.58
N TYR A 15 -2.63 -19.01 6.68
CA TYR A 15 -3.50 -19.45 5.59
C TYR A 15 -3.47 -18.55 4.34
N GLY A 16 -3.14 -17.26 4.48
CA GLY A 16 -3.25 -16.28 3.40
C GLY A 16 -1.95 -15.60 2.98
N THR A 17 -0.78 -16.05 3.45
CA THR A 17 0.46 -15.26 3.26
C THR A 17 0.76 -14.95 1.80
N ASN A 18 0.81 -15.97 0.94
CA ASN A 18 1.05 -15.77 -0.49
C ASN A 18 -0.14 -15.08 -1.16
N THR A 19 -1.37 -15.52 -0.89
CA THR A 19 -2.58 -14.98 -1.53
C THR A 19 -2.74 -13.47 -1.30
N VAL A 20 -2.50 -12.99 -0.08
CA VAL A 20 -2.59 -11.55 0.23
C VAL A 20 -1.42 -10.78 -0.41
N ALA A 21 -0.22 -11.36 -0.43
CA ALA A 21 0.92 -10.76 -1.11
C ALA A 21 0.68 -10.66 -2.62
N ASP A 22 0.18 -11.72 -3.26
CA ASP A 22 -0.19 -11.75 -4.68
C ASP A 22 -1.26 -10.72 -5.01
N HIS A 23 -2.25 -10.57 -4.13
CA HIS A 23 -3.28 -9.54 -4.29
C HIS A 23 -2.70 -8.13 -4.21
N ALA A 24 -1.76 -7.86 -3.29
CA ALA A 24 -1.07 -6.57 -3.21
C ALA A 24 -0.26 -6.28 -4.49
N VAL A 25 0.42 -7.29 -5.05
CA VAL A 25 1.12 -7.19 -6.34
C VAL A 25 0.13 -6.85 -7.46
N ALA A 26 -1.00 -7.56 -7.54
CA ALA A 26 -2.03 -7.32 -8.54
C ALA A 26 -2.59 -5.89 -8.47
N LEU A 27 -2.92 -5.40 -7.28
CA LEU A 27 -3.40 -4.03 -7.05
C LEU A 27 -2.35 -2.99 -7.47
N LEU A 28 -1.08 -3.21 -7.11
CA LEU A 28 0.02 -2.32 -7.50
C LEU A 28 0.15 -2.23 -9.02
N PHE A 29 0.17 -3.36 -9.73
CA PHE A 29 0.24 -3.36 -11.20
C PHE A 29 -0.99 -2.71 -11.84
N ALA A 30 -2.20 -3.00 -11.32
CA ALA A 30 -3.43 -2.41 -11.81
C ALA A 30 -3.43 -0.88 -11.69
N ALA A 31 -2.96 -0.36 -10.55
CA ALA A 31 -2.83 1.08 -10.31
C ALA A 31 -1.73 1.71 -11.16
N GLN A 32 -0.50 1.18 -11.11
CA GLN A 32 0.65 1.77 -11.80
C GLN A 32 0.51 1.74 -13.32
N ARG A 33 -0.13 0.71 -13.88
CA ARG A 33 -0.36 0.60 -15.33
C ARG A 33 -1.72 1.16 -15.76
N ARG A 34 -2.50 1.71 -14.81
CA ARG A 34 -3.85 2.25 -15.03
C ARG A 34 -4.73 1.33 -15.85
N LEU A 35 -4.69 0.03 -15.53
CA LEU A 35 -5.35 -1.01 -16.32
C LEU A 35 -6.85 -0.77 -16.43
N LEU A 36 -7.51 -0.40 -15.33
CA LEU A 36 -8.94 -0.12 -15.32
C LEU A 36 -9.29 1.16 -16.10
N THR A 37 -8.43 2.20 -16.07
CA THR A 37 -8.65 3.40 -16.86
C THR A 37 -8.61 3.10 -18.36
N PHE A 38 -7.64 2.29 -18.80
CA PHE A 38 -7.58 1.85 -20.19
C PHE A 38 -8.74 0.94 -20.57
N HIS A 39 -9.06 -0.03 -19.73
CA HIS A 39 -10.17 -0.94 -19.94
C HIS A 39 -11.48 -0.18 -20.15
N ASN A 40 -11.82 0.74 -19.24
CA ASN A 40 -13.05 1.53 -19.33
C ASN A 40 -13.05 2.45 -20.56
N SER A 41 -11.90 3.03 -20.95
CA SER A 41 -11.80 3.82 -22.18
C SER A 41 -12.14 3.00 -23.43
N ILE A 42 -11.74 1.73 -23.48
CA ILE A 42 -12.01 0.86 -24.63
C ILE A 42 -13.44 0.35 -24.60
N VAL A 43 -13.89 -0.17 -23.45
CA VAL A 43 -15.19 -0.83 -23.34
C VAL A 43 -16.35 0.15 -23.35
N GLU A 44 -16.25 1.24 -22.58
CA GLU A 44 -17.36 2.19 -22.42
C GLU A 44 -17.34 3.29 -23.47
N LYS A 45 -16.13 3.72 -23.88
CA LYS A 45 -15.97 4.88 -24.77
C LYS A 45 -15.51 4.51 -26.18
N HIS A 46 -15.19 3.24 -26.43
CA HIS A 46 -14.64 2.76 -27.70
C HIS A 46 -13.40 3.52 -28.17
N GLN A 47 -12.59 3.99 -27.21
CA GLN A 47 -11.39 4.77 -27.45
C GLN A 47 -10.13 3.99 -27.11
N TRP A 48 -9.38 3.62 -28.15
CA TRP A 48 -7.99 3.18 -28.03
C TRP A 48 -7.06 4.39 -28.04
N ASN A 49 -6.82 4.97 -26.86
CA ASN A 49 -6.05 6.20 -26.71
C ASN A 49 -5.01 6.04 -25.60
N ASN A 50 -3.72 6.20 -25.91
CA ASN A 50 -2.66 6.10 -24.90
C ASN A 50 -2.63 7.28 -23.91
N LYS A 51 -3.29 8.40 -24.24
CA LYS A 51 -3.27 9.63 -23.43
C LYS A 51 -4.13 9.55 -22.16
N VAL A 52 -5.12 8.64 -22.08
CA VAL A 52 -6.01 8.52 -20.91
C VAL A 52 -5.28 8.10 -19.64
N ALA A 53 -4.13 7.43 -19.75
CA ALA A 53 -3.33 7.06 -18.59
C ALA A 53 -2.37 8.16 -18.10
N GLY A 54 -2.20 9.25 -18.84
CA GLY A 54 -1.21 10.26 -18.49
C GLY A 54 0.22 9.69 -18.43
N LYS A 55 1.07 10.28 -17.58
CA LYS A 55 2.47 9.87 -17.44
C LYS A 55 2.58 8.65 -16.52
N LEU A 56 3.03 7.53 -17.08
CA LEU A 56 3.37 6.32 -16.33
C LEU A 56 4.89 6.28 -16.12
N GLN A 57 5.33 5.93 -14.91
CA GLN A 57 6.75 5.70 -14.63
C GLN A 57 7.07 4.21 -14.76
N GLU A 58 8.32 3.90 -15.07
CA GLU A 58 8.79 2.52 -15.06
C GLU A 58 9.04 2.07 -13.63
N LEU A 59 8.54 0.89 -13.25
CA LEU A 59 8.67 0.36 -11.88
C LEU A 59 10.14 0.26 -11.43
N ASN A 60 11.04 -0.07 -12.36
CA ASN A 60 12.49 -0.18 -12.09
C ASN A 60 13.15 1.15 -11.67
N THR A 61 12.44 2.29 -11.83
CA THR A 61 12.88 3.61 -11.35
C THR A 61 12.29 3.99 -9.99
N MET A 62 11.25 3.28 -9.55
CA MET A 62 10.43 3.62 -8.39
C MET A 62 10.97 3.02 -7.10
N THR A 63 10.78 3.76 -6.00
CA THR A 63 11.09 3.33 -4.63
C THR A 63 9.83 2.82 -3.94
N LEU A 64 9.85 1.57 -3.46
CA LEU A 64 8.74 0.94 -2.76
C LEU A 64 8.94 1.00 -1.25
N GLY A 65 8.00 1.60 -0.53
CA GLY A 65 7.91 1.59 0.92
C GLY A 65 6.98 0.50 1.42
N ILE A 66 7.47 -0.35 2.33
CA ILE A 66 6.68 -1.40 2.97
C ILE A 66 6.59 -1.11 4.46
N ILE A 67 5.37 -0.85 4.93
CA ILE A 67 5.08 -0.68 6.36
C ILE A 67 4.54 -2.01 6.87
N GLY A 68 5.35 -2.70 7.68
CA GLY A 68 5.07 -4.02 8.24
C GLY A 68 5.82 -5.14 7.52
N CYS A 69 6.90 -5.64 8.12
CA CYS A 69 7.68 -6.77 7.60
C CYS A 69 7.38 -8.07 8.36
N GLY A 70 6.10 -8.35 8.55
CA GLY A 70 5.64 -9.69 8.94
C GLY A 70 5.63 -10.64 7.74
N ARG A 71 5.02 -11.82 7.91
CA ARG A 71 4.94 -12.86 6.86
C ARG A 71 4.51 -12.32 5.49
N ILE A 72 3.40 -11.57 5.45
CA ILE A 72 2.85 -11.02 4.20
C ILE A 72 3.76 -9.94 3.61
N GLY A 73 4.22 -9.00 4.43
CA GLY A 73 5.08 -7.90 3.96
C GLY A 73 6.42 -8.38 3.42
N THR A 74 7.03 -9.39 4.06
CA THR A 74 8.25 -10.03 3.56
C THR A 74 8.00 -10.75 2.24
N CYS A 75 6.92 -11.54 2.16
CA CYS A 75 6.55 -12.23 0.93
C CYS A 75 6.29 -11.26 -0.23
N PHE A 76 5.60 -10.14 0.04
CA PHE A 76 5.39 -9.07 -0.93
C PHE A 76 6.71 -8.40 -1.34
N ALA A 77 7.61 -8.13 -0.39
CA ALA A 77 8.93 -7.57 -0.68
C ALA A 77 9.74 -8.46 -1.62
N ASP A 78 9.76 -9.78 -1.39
CA ASP A 78 10.49 -10.74 -2.21
C ASP A 78 9.93 -10.81 -3.64
N LYS A 79 8.60 -10.77 -3.79
CA LYS A 79 7.94 -10.73 -5.11
C LYS A 79 8.21 -9.42 -5.86
N MET A 80 8.29 -8.29 -5.16
CA MET A 80 8.47 -6.98 -5.78
C MET A 80 9.93 -6.59 -6.02
N ARG A 81 10.89 -7.17 -5.30
CA ARG A 81 12.33 -6.87 -5.41
C ARG A 81 12.87 -6.82 -6.85
N PRO A 82 12.53 -7.75 -7.78
CA PRO A 82 13.06 -7.68 -9.15
C PRO A 82 12.42 -6.58 -10.01
N PHE A 83 11.33 -5.95 -9.58
CA PHE A 83 10.59 -4.97 -10.37
C PHE A 83 10.93 -3.52 -10.02
N VAL A 84 11.38 -3.25 -8.80
CA VAL A 84 11.55 -1.88 -8.27
C VAL A 84 13.02 -1.51 -8.08
N LYS A 85 13.31 -0.21 -8.05
CA LYS A 85 14.68 0.30 -7.85
C LYS A 85 15.24 -0.11 -6.49
N GLN A 86 14.43 0.08 -5.45
CA GLN A 86 14.80 -0.19 -4.06
C GLN A 86 13.55 -0.37 -3.21
N ILE A 87 13.70 -1.06 -2.08
CA ILE A 87 12.64 -1.26 -1.09
C ILE A 87 13.08 -0.65 0.24
N LEU A 88 12.29 0.28 0.75
CA LEU A 88 12.41 0.81 2.11
C LEU A 88 11.41 0.11 3.02
N THR A 89 11.82 -0.17 4.25
CA THR A 89 10.99 -0.95 5.18
C THR A 89 10.88 -0.28 6.54
N HIS A 90 9.68 -0.36 7.13
CA HIS A 90 9.43 0.10 8.49
C HIS A 90 8.62 -0.93 9.27
N ASN A 91 9.05 -1.23 10.49
CA ASN A 91 8.37 -2.12 11.41
C ASN A 91 8.50 -1.56 12.84
N SER A 92 7.42 -1.56 13.60
CA SER A 92 7.41 -1.03 14.96
C SER A 92 8.07 -1.98 15.98
N LYS A 93 8.11 -3.28 15.67
CA LYS A 93 8.53 -4.33 16.61
C LYS A 93 9.93 -4.88 16.37
N THR A 94 10.52 -4.60 15.21
CA THR A 94 11.86 -5.06 14.87
C THR A 94 12.67 -3.87 14.38
N PRO A 95 13.98 -3.81 14.67
CA PRO A 95 14.84 -2.79 14.09
C PRO A 95 14.67 -2.80 12.57
N THR A 96 14.20 -1.69 12.00
CA THR A 96 14.16 -1.50 10.56
C THR A 96 15.13 -0.42 10.15
N THR A 97 15.53 -0.48 8.89
CA THR A 97 16.50 0.44 8.31
C THR A 97 15.92 1.85 8.15
N ASN A 98 14.60 2.02 8.12
CA ASN A 98 13.96 3.30 7.81
C ASN A 98 12.87 3.71 8.81
N THR A 99 12.67 5.02 8.93
CA THR A 99 11.56 5.62 9.68
C THR A 99 10.31 5.77 8.81
N LEU A 100 9.13 5.92 9.44
CA LEU A 100 7.89 6.23 8.70
C LEU A 100 8.00 7.50 7.86
N LYS A 101 8.63 8.54 8.44
CA LYS A 101 8.87 9.82 7.74
C LYS A 101 9.66 9.60 6.45
N GLU A 102 10.73 8.82 6.51
CA GLU A 102 11.52 8.50 5.30
C GLU A 102 10.70 7.74 4.26
N ILE A 103 9.82 6.82 4.68
CA ILE A 103 8.93 6.13 3.75
C ILE A 103 8.01 7.14 3.07
N PHE A 104 7.35 8.03 3.83
CA PHE A 104 6.44 9.02 3.27
C PHE A 104 7.15 9.99 2.31
N GLU A 105 8.35 10.45 2.66
CA GLU A 105 9.08 11.43 1.83
C GLU A 105 9.73 10.82 0.58
N LYS A 106 10.23 9.58 0.65
CA LYS A 106 11.12 9.01 -0.38
C LYS A 106 10.47 7.98 -1.31
N CYS A 107 9.28 7.46 -0.98
CA CYS A 107 8.68 6.37 -1.74
C CYS A 107 7.71 6.85 -2.83
N ASP A 108 7.72 6.19 -3.98
CA ASP A 108 6.74 6.36 -5.07
C ASP A 108 5.54 5.40 -4.91
N ILE A 109 5.72 4.35 -4.10
CA ILE A 109 4.69 3.36 -3.79
C ILE A 109 4.78 3.06 -2.30
N ILE A 110 3.65 3.02 -1.59
CA ILE A 110 3.57 2.66 -0.17
C ILE A 110 2.57 1.53 0.01
N SER A 111 2.98 0.43 0.63
CA SER A 111 2.11 -0.72 0.91
C SER A 111 2.02 -1.03 2.40
N LEU A 112 0.80 -1.22 2.90
CA LEU A 112 0.49 -1.50 4.31
C LEU A 112 0.27 -2.99 4.56
N HIS A 113 1.11 -3.57 5.41
CA HIS A 113 1.10 -4.99 5.83
C HIS A 113 1.18 -5.14 7.36
N ILE A 114 0.46 -4.28 8.09
CA ILE A 114 0.43 -4.25 9.57
C ILE A 114 -0.95 -4.61 10.12
N PRO A 115 -1.02 -5.27 11.29
CA PRO A 115 -2.28 -5.45 12.00
C PRO A 115 -2.83 -4.10 12.48
N MET A 116 -4.14 -4.01 12.60
CA MET A 116 -4.80 -2.83 13.19
C MET A 116 -4.65 -2.83 14.71
N SER A 117 -4.38 -1.66 15.27
CA SER A 117 -4.28 -1.38 16.70
C SER A 117 -4.72 0.05 16.98
N THR A 118 -4.84 0.42 18.25
CA THR A 118 -5.12 1.81 18.64
C THR A 118 -3.97 2.76 18.27
N MET A 119 -2.73 2.29 18.32
CA MET A 119 -1.52 3.11 18.06
C MET A 119 -1.32 3.46 16.58
N ASN A 120 -1.88 2.67 15.67
CA ASN A 120 -1.75 2.88 14.22
C ASN A 120 -3.10 3.16 13.55
N HIS A 121 -4.11 3.51 14.34
CA HIS A 121 -5.38 4.00 13.83
C HIS A 121 -5.15 5.30 13.05
N HIS A 122 -5.65 5.36 11.83
CA HIS A 122 -5.41 6.46 10.90
C HIS A 122 -3.92 6.79 10.72
N LEU A 123 -3.06 5.76 10.67
CA LEU A 123 -1.66 5.91 10.30
C LEU A 123 -1.52 6.72 9.00
N ILE A 124 -2.40 6.46 8.02
CA ILE A 124 -2.59 7.31 6.86
C ILE A 124 -3.68 8.34 7.17
N SER A 125 -3.25 9.50 7.64
CA SER A 125 -4.05 10.69 7.95
C SER A 125 -3.63 11.88 7.09
N SER A 126 -4.32 13.03 7.20
CA SER A 126 -3.95 14.29 6.55
C SER A 126 -2.48 14.65 6.75
N ASP A 127 -1.96 14.45 7.96
CA ASP A 127 -0.60 14.86 8.34
C ASP A 127 0.45 13.94 7.71
N SER A 128 0.16 12.64 7.63
CA SER A 128 1.03 11.69 6.94
C SER A 128 1.01 11.91 5.43
N ILE A 129 -0.16 12.23 4.86
CA ILE A 129 -0.34 12.50 3.43
C ILE A 129 0.40 13.79 3.06
N ALA A 130 0.40 14.81 3.92
CA ALA A 130 1.15 16.04 3.70
C ALA A 130 2.67 15.80 3.61
N GLN A 131 3.19 14.74 4.22
CA GLN A 131 4.60 14.33 4.12
C GLN A 131 4.91 13.56 2.82
N MET A 132 3.89 13.13 2.07
CA MET A 132 4.04 12.33 0.85
C MET A 132 4.43 13.17 -0.37
N GLN A 133 5.66 13.67 -0.37
CA GLN A 133 6.16 14.61 -1.38
C GLN A 133 6.10 14.06 -2.81
N ARG A 134 6.24 12.74 -2.98
CA ARG A 134 6.31 12.07 -4.27
C ARG A 134 4.94 11.63 -4.81
N ARG A 135 3.86 11.88 -4.07
CA ARG A 135 2.48 11.51 -4.44
C ARG A 135 2.37 10.01 -4.78
N PRO A 136 2.60 9.14 -3.79
CA PRO A 136 2.80 7.73 -4.02
C PRO A 136 1.49 7.01 -4.33
N ILE A 137 1.60 5.88 -5.02
CA ILE A 137 0.51 4.88 -5.03
C ILE A 137 0.41 4.26 -3.63
N LEU A 138 -0.76 4.33 -3.02
CA LEU A 138 -1.03 3.72 -1.72
C LEU A 138 -1.79 2.38 -1.87
N ILE A 139 -1.21 1.31 -1.36
CA ILE A 139 -1.79 -0.03 -1.33
C ILE A 139 -2.10 -0.44 0.11
N ASN A 140 -3.35 -0.87 0.37
CA ASN A 140 -3.75 -1.39 1.66
C ASN A 140 -4.49 -2.72 1.50
N VAL A 141 -3.80 -3.80 1.86
CA VAL A 141 -4.35 -5.16 1.95
C VAL A 141 -4.49 -5.62 3.42
N SER A 142 -4.37 -4.68 4.35
CA SER A 142 -4.41 -4.94 5.79
C SER A 142 -5.82 -4.70 6.35
N ARG A 143 -6.10 -3.49 6.85
CA ARG A 143 -7.35 -3.11 7.50
C ARG A 143 -7.70 -1.67 7.17
N GLY A 144 -8.99 -1.38 7.00
CA GLY A 144 -9.47 -0.04 6.63
C GLY A 144 -9.15 1.04 7.66
N GLY A 145 -9.20 0.72 8.96
CA GLY A 145 -8.93 1.67 10.04
C GLY A 145 -7.50 2.23 10.08
N LEU A 146 -6.57 1.69 9.29
CA LEU A 146 -5.25 2.28 9.11
C LEU A 146 -5.30 3.60 8.33
N ILE A 147 -6.40 3.87 7.63
CA ILE A 147 -6.55 5.02 6.74
C ILE A 147 -7.75 5.86 7.19
N ASP A 148 -7.51 7.15 7.41
CA ASP A 148 -8.59 8.12 7.46
C ASP A 148 -9.18 8.28 6.06
N THR A 149 -10.37 7.70 5.85
CA THR A 149 -11.02 7.69 4.55
C THR A 149 -11.37 9.10 4.05
N LYS A 150 -11.71 10.04 4.95
CA LYS A 150 -12.02 11.42 4.55
C LYS A 150 -10.76 12.12 4.06
N ALA A 151 -9.65 11.96 4.78
CA ALA A 151 -8.36 12.50 4.37
C ALA A 151 -7.90 11.92 3.03
N LEU A 152 -8.04 10.60 2.83
CA LEU A 152 -7.67 9.94 1.57
C LEU A 152 -8.51 10.44 0.39
N VAL A 153 -9.83 10.58 0.55
CA VAL A 153 -10.70 11.10 -0.52
C VAL A 153 -10.30 12.52 -0.92
N GLN A 154 -9.99 13.38 0.07
CA GLN A 154 -9.54 14.74 -0.23
C GLN A 154 -8.17 14.75 -0.92
N ALA A 155 -7.25 13.90 -0.49
CA ALA A 155 -5.93 13.77 -1.08
C ALA A 155 -5.97 13.33 -2.55
N LEU A 156 -6.83 12.35 -2.88
CA LEU A 156 -7.05 11.89 -4.25
C LEU A 156 -7.61 13.02 -5.14
N LYS A 157 -8.58 13.79 -4.63
CA LYS A 157 -9.13 14.95 -5.35
C LYS A 157 -8.08 16.03 -5.60
N ASN A 158 -7.17 16.22 -4.65
CA ASN A 158 -6.08 17.20 -4.74
C ASN A 158 -4.84 16.67 -5.50
N GLY A 159 -4.85 15.41 -5.94
CA GLY A 159 -3.72 14.75 -6.60
C GLY A 159 -2.48 14.64 -5.71
N GLN A 160 -2.65 14.52 -4.40
CA GLN A 160 -1.57 14.30 -3.42
C GLN A 160 -1.20 12.81 -3.31
N ILE A 161 -2.07 11.94 -3.78
CA ILE A 161 -1.95 10.47 -3.91
C ILE A 161 -2.62 10.10 -5.24
#